data_AF-A0A256YP55-F1
#
_entry.id   AF-A0A256YP55-F1
#
_cell.length_a   1.000
_cell.length_b   1.000
_cell.length_c   1.000
_cell.angle_alpha   90.00
_cell.angle_beta   90.00
_cell.angle_gamma   90.00
#
_symmetry.space_group_name_H-M   'P 1'
#
loop_
_entity.id
_entity.type
_entity.pdbx_description
1 polymer ?
#
loop_
_entity_poly.entity_id
_entity_poly.type
_entity_poly.pdbx_seq_one_letter_code
_entity_poly.pdbx_strand_id
1 'polypeptide(L)'
;MLFSGLLDAGIVLLLAAVFAEYLGLRKKSKAWLWIVVAGAFLIFAGLPLDWAAYYGVDLTVVSQVFEAVGWIIALIGVLYVAYEVFLAK
;
A
#
# COMPACT_ATOMS: atom_id res chain seq x y z
N MET A 1 19.39 6.14 1.29
CA MET A 1 17.95 6.46 1.41
C MET A 1 17.23 5.54 0.45
N LEU A 2 16.75 4.38 0.91
CA LEU A 2 16.28 3.30 0.02
C LEU A 2 14.78 3.40 -0.33
N PHE A 3 14.07 4.39 0.22
CA PHE A 3 12.66 4.67 -0.05
C PHE A 3 12.52 6.18 -0.15
N SER A 4 12.46 6.73 -1.37
CA SER A 4 12.36 8.19 -1.56
C SER A 4 11.02 8.62 -2.15
N GLY A 5 10.07 7.71 -2.36
CA GLY A 5 8.73 8.05 -2.86
C GLY A 5 7.61 7.11 -2.43
N LEU A 6 6.37 7.60 -2.52
CA LEU A 6 5.14 6.84 -2.28
C LEU A 6 5.06 5.58 -3.14
N LEU A 7 5.62 5.65 -4.35
CA LEU A 7 5.71 4.54 -5.29
C LEU A 7 6.57 3.40 -4.71
N ASP A 8 7.71 3.72 -4.09
CA ASP A 8 8.57 2.72 -3.43
C ASP A 8 7.83 2.08 -2.25
N ALA A 9 7.14 2.89 -1.43
CA ALA A 9 6.36 2.40 -0.29
C ALA A 9 5.26 1.42 -0.74
N GLY A 10 4.56 1.75 -1.82
CA GLY A 10 3.56 0.88 -2.42
C GLY A 10 4.14 -0.45 -2.93
N ILE A 11 5.29 -0.39 -3.62
CA ILE A 11 6.01 -1.60 -4.08
C ILE A 11 6.43 -2.47 -2.90
N VAL A 12 6.96 -1.88 -1.82
CA VAL A 12 7.37 -2.62 -0.62
C VAL A 12 6.18 -3.34 0.01
N LEU A 13 5.02 -2.71 0.10
CA LEU A 13 3.81 -3.36 0.65
C LEU A 13 3.35 -4.52 -0.23
N LEU A 14 3.38 -4.36 -1.55
CA LEU A 14 3.06 -5.47 -2.46
C LEU A 14 4.06 -6.61 -2.34
N LEU A 15 5.36 -6.32 -2.29
CA LEU A 15 6.40 -7.33 -2.08
C LEU A 15 6.21 -8.04 -0.74
N ALA A 16 5.88 -7.32 0.34
CA ALA A 16 5.61 -7.91 1.64
C ALA A 16 4.48 -8.95 1.56
N ALA A 17 3.40 -8.66 0.82
CA ALA A 17 2.32 -9.62 0.60
C ALA A 17 2.75 -10.84 -0.23
N VAL A 18 3.60 -10.65 -1.25
CA VAL A 18 4.15 -11.75 -2.06
C VAL A 18 5.05 -12.66 -1.22
N PHE A 19 5.96 -12.08 -0.43
CA PHE A 19 6.82 -12.86 0.47
C PHE A 19 6.00 -13.57 1.55
N ALA A 20 4.93 -12.97 2.05
CA ALA A 20 4.02 -13.61 2.99
C ALA A 20 3.27 -14.80 2.38
N GLU A 21 2.95 -14.76 1.09
CA GLU A 21 2.40 -15.91 0.36
C GLU A 21 3.43 -17.02 0.19
N TYR A 22 4.64 -16.67 -0.20
CA TYR A 22 5.75 -17.61 -0.33
C TYR A 22 6.06 -18.34 0.98
N LEU A 23 5.97 -17.65 2.11
CA LEU A 23 6.16 -18.22 3.46
C LEU A 23 4.90 -18.92 4.02
N GLY A 24 3.79 -18.95 3.27
CA GLY A 24 2.54 -19.58 3.70
C GLY A 24 1.78 -18.84 4.80
N LEU A 25 2.19 -17.62 5.18
CA LEU A 25 1.54 -16.79 6.19
C LEU A 25 0.16 -16.28 5.73
N ARG A 26 -0.01 -16.08 4.42
CA ARG A 26 -1.29 -15.66 3.81
C ARG A 26 -2.43 -16.65 4.00
N LYS A 27 -2.15 -17.96 4.11
CA LYS A 27 -3.20 -18.98 4.33
C LYS A 27 -3.88 -18.84 5.69
N LYS A 28 -3.22 -18.20 6.66
CA LYS A 28 -3.71 -18.02 8.03
C LYS A 28 -4.45 -16.70 8.21
N SER A 29 -4.37 -15.79 7.25
CA SER A 29 -4.70 -14.40 7.48
C SER A 29 -5.26 -13.74 6.23
N LYS A 30 -6.52 -13.31 6.30
CA LYS A 30 -7.15 -12.47 5.26
C LYS A 30 -6.62 -11.03 5.32
N ALA A 31 -5.92 -10.67 6.40
CA ALA A 31 -5.41 -9.32 6.62
C ALA A 31 -4.40 -8.87 5.57
N TRP A 32 -3.68 -9.81 4.94
CA TRP A 32 -2.76 -9.53 3.83
C TRP A 32 -3.45 -8.94 2.59
N LEU A 33 -4.77 -9.04 2.46
CA LEU A 33 -5.50 -8.35 1.39
C LEU A 33 -5.44 -6.83 1.59
N TRP A 34 -5.56 -6.36 2.84
CA TRP A 34 -5.48 -4.93 3.16
C TRP A 34 -4.10 -4.37 2.82
N ILE A 35 -3.03 -5.14 3.05
CA ILE A 35 -1.66 -4.75 2.67
C ILE A 35 -1.54 -4.58 1.15
N VAL A 36 -2.16 -5.47 0.36
CA VAL A 36 -2.17 -5.34 -1.10
C VAL A 36 -2.95 -4.13 -1.57
N VAL A 37 -4.13 -3.88 -0.99
CA VAL A 37 -4.95 -2.71 -1.32
C VAL A 37 -4.20 -1.42 -0.98
N ALA A 38 -3.57 -1.34 0.21
CA ALA A 38 -2.74 -0.22 0.59
C ALA A 38 -1.58 0.02 -0.38
N GLY A 39 -0.88 -1.05 -0.77
CA GLY A 39 0.21 -0.99 -1.74
C GLY A 39 -0.24 -0.41 -3.08
N ALA A 40 -1.40 -0.85 -3.59
CA ALA A 40 -1.97 -0.30 -4.82
C ALA A 40 -2.28 1.20 -4.68
N PHE A 41 -2.92 1.62 -3.59
CA PHE A 41 -3.25 3.04 -3.36
C PHE A 41 -2.00 3.93 -3.29
N LEU A 42 -0.94 3.48 -2.60
CA LEU A 42 0.32 4.24 -2.51
C LEU A 42 1.06 4.29 -3.86
N ILE A 43 0.98 3.24 -4.69
CA ILE A 43 1.49 3.31 -6.06
C ILE A 43 0.74 4.39 -6.84
N PHE A 44 -0.61 4.38 -6.81
CA PHE A 44 -1.41 5.40 -7.49
C PHE A 44 -1.10 6.82 -7.01
N ALA A 45 -0.85 7.00 -5.72
CA ALA A 45 -0.47 8.29 -5.14
C ALA A 45 0.94 8.74 -5.55
N GLY A 46 1.83 7.81 -5.92
CA GLY A 46 3.20 8.09 -6.31
C GLY A 46 3.43 8.18 -7.83
N LEU A 47 2.38 8.00 -8.65
CA LEU A 47 2.51 8.08 -10.10
C LEU A 47 2.78 9.52 -10.54
N PRO A 48 3.69 9.75 -11.51
CA PRO A 48 3.87 11.06 -12.11
C PRO A 48 2.61 11.43 -12.91
N LEU A 49 1.94 12.52 -12.51
CA LEU A 49 0.70 13.01 -13.13
C LEU A 49 0.93 14.20 -14.06
N ASP A 50 2.17 14.41 -14.51
CA ASP A 50 2.59 15.54 -15.36
C ASP A 50 1.79 15.60 -16.69
N TRP A 51 1.30 14.44 -17.15
CA TRP A 51 0.43 14.34 -18.32
C TRP A 51 -0.91 15.05 -18.13
N ALA A 52 -1.44 15.12 -16.91
CA ALA A 52 -2.73 15.78 -16.62
C ALA A 52 -2.58 17.31 -16.61
N ALA A 53 -1.42 17.80 -16.15
CA ALA A 53 -1.08 19.22 -16.19
C ALA A 53 -0.99 19.74 -17.63
N TYR A 54 -0.55 18.90 -18.59
CA TYR A 54 -0.56 19.24 -20.02
C TYR A 54 -1.97 19.57 -20.56
N TYR A 55 -3.02 18.96 -19.98
CA TYR A 55 -4.42 19.23 -20.33
C TYR A 55 -5.10 20.25 -19.41
N GLY A 56 -4.34 20.93 -18.53
CA GLY A 56 -4.87 21.90 -17.58
C GLY A 56 -5.69 21.29 -16.43
N VAL A 57 -5.55 19.99 -16.18
CA VAL A 57 -6.24 19.28 -15.09
C VAL A 57 -5.30 19.16 -13.89
N ASP A 58 -5.72 19.71 -12.75
CA ASP A 58 -5.02 19.53 -11.47
C ASP A 58 -5.53 18.28 -10.76
N LEU A 59 -4.66 17.28 -10.64
CA LEU A 59 -4.94 16.01 -9.94
C LEU A 59 -4.22 15.92 -8.57
N THR A 60 -3.65 17.01 -8.08
CA THR A 60 -2.88 17.03 -6.82
C THR A 60 -3.71 16.53 -5.65
N VAL A 61 -4.97 16.98 -5.56
CA VAL A 61 -5.91 16.55 -4.52
C VAL A 61 -6.19 15.05 -4.59
N VAL A 62 -6.32 14.49 -5.80
CA VAL A 62 -6.53 13.06 -6.00
C VAL A 62 -5.32 12.29 -5.47
N SER A 63 -4.11 12.70 -5.84
CA SER A 63 -2.86 12.10 -5.34
C SER A 63 -2.80 12.07 -3.81
N GLN A 64 -3.13 13.19 -3.16
CA GLN A 64 -3.15 13.32 -1.70
C GLN A 64 -4.21 12.42 -1.03
N VAL A 65 -5.39 12.30 -1.63
CA VAL A 65 -6.45 11.40 -1.12
C VAL A 65 -6.00 9.95 -1.22
N PHE A 66 -5.41 9.53 -2.34
CA PHE A 66 -4.88 8.18 -2.50
C PHE A 66 -3.76 7.89 -1.50
N GLU A 67 -2.87 8.86 -1.25
CA GLU A 67 -1.82 8.76 -0.24
C GLU A 67 -2.42 8.55 1.16
N ALA A 68 -3.32 9.44 1.58
CA ALA A 68 -3.92 9.39 2.91
C ALA A 68 -4.68 8.08 3.13
N VAL A 69 -5.51 7.68 2.17
CA VAL A 69 -6.26 6.42 2.22
C VAL A 69 -5.32 5.22 2.19
N GLY A 70 -4.30 5.23 1.34
CA GLY A 70 -3.28 4.19 1.26
C GLY A 70 -2.59 3.95 2.59
N TRP A 71 -2.18 5.01 3.29
CA TRP A 71 -1.55 4.92 4.61
C TRP A 71 -2.51 4.43 5.69
N ILE A 72 -3.76 4.88 5.69
CA ILE A 72 -4.78 4.39 6.65
C ILE A 72 -5.00 2.89 6.47
N ILE A 73 -5.16 2.43 5.23
CA ILE A 73 -5.35 1.01 4.94
C ILE A 73 -4.08 0.21 5.29
N ALA A 74 -2.88 0.78 5.04
CA ALA A 74 -1.62 0.14 5.40
C ALA A 74 -1.54 -0.10 6.91
N LEU A 75 -1.85 0.91 7.72
CA LEU A 75 -1.87 0.81 9.18
C LEU A 75 -2.86 -0.25 9.66
N ILE A 76 -4.09 -0.24 9.14
CA ILE A 76 -5.11 -1.23 9.47
C ILE A 76 -4.61 -2.63 9.11
N GLY A 77 -4.11 -2.82 7.89
CA GLY A 77 -3.59 -4.11 7.43
C GLY A 77 -2.44 -4.63 8.29
N VAL A 78 -1.50 -3.76 8.67
CA VAL A 78 -0.36 -4.13 9.54
C VAL A 78 -0.84 -4.56 10.92
N LEU A 79 -1.77 -3.83 11.53
CA LEU A 79 -2.34 -4.18 12.83
C LEU A 79 -3.04 -5.53 12.81
N TYR A 80 -3.85 -5.81 11.78
CA TYR A 80 -4.52 -7.09 11.65
C TYR A 80 -3.57 -8.24 11.37
N VAL A 81 -2.58 -8.06 10.48
CA VAL A 81 -1.54 -9.07 10.23
C VAL A 81 -0.77 -9.37 11.52
N ALA A 82 -0.37 -8.34 12.26
CA ALA A 82 0.34 -8.52 13.53
C ALA A 82 -0.53 -9.26 14.56
N TYR A 83 -1.80 -8.90 14.69
CA TYR A 83 -2.74 -9.58 15.57
C TYR A 83 -2.91 -11.06 15.20
N GLU A 84 -3.15 -11.38 13.92
CA GLU A 84 -3.39 -12.76 13.47
C GLU A 84 -2.12 -13.62 13.52
N VAL A 85 -0.94 -13.05 13.27
CA VAL A 85 0.32 -13.79 13.27
C VAL A 85 0.88 -14.01 14.67
N PHE A 86 0.77 -13.03 15.56
CA PHE A 86 1.41 -13.08 16.89
C PHE A 86 0.45 -13.38 18.06
N LEU A 87 -0.80 -12.93 18.00
CA LEU A 87 -1.74 -13.00 19.13
C LEU A 87 -2.84 -14.04 18.96
N ALA A 88 -3.32 -14.27 17.74
CA ALA A 88 -4.39 -15.24 17.46
C ALA A 88 -3.89 -16.70 17.35
N LYS A 89 -2.78 -17.03 18.02
CA LYS A 89 -2.12 -18.34 17.94
C LYS A 89 -2.84 -19.40 18.78
#